data_AF-A0A950RLF7-F1
#
_entry.id   AF-A0A950RLF7-F1
#
_cell.length_a   1.000
_cell.length_b   1.000
_cell.length_c   1.000
_cell.angle_alpha   90.00
_cell.angle_beta   90.00
_cell.angle_gamma   90.00
#
_symmetry.space_group_name_H-M   'P 1'
#
loop_
_entity.id
_entity.type
_entity.pdbx_description
1 polymer ?
#
loop_
_entity_poly.entity_id
_entity_poly.type
_entity_poly.pdbx_seq_one_letter_code
_entity_poly.pdbx_strand_id
1 'polypeptide(L)'
;PPDNTRGTPAAREHPGREEILAWAFRRPDDGRSFGFSGGHFHRNWGNQNFRRLVVNAILWTAHVDVPPGGARVDLKPGDLNQNLDFKGKKK
;
A
#
# COMPACT_ATOMS: atom_id res chain seq x y z
N PRO A 1 2.19 12.22 8.83
CA PRO A 1 2.95 11.31 9.72
C PRO A 1 3.22 12.00 11.07
N PRO A 2 3.25 11.29 12.20
CA PRO A 2 3.65 11.87 13.48
C PRO A 2 5.08 12.44 13.41
N ASP A 3 5.33 13.56 14.09
CA ASP A 3 6.60 14.29 13.91
C ASP A 3 7.84 13.50 14.32
N ASN A 4 7.71 12.57 15.28
CA ASN A 4 8.80 11.66 15.67
C ASN A 4 9.23 10.67 14.58
N THR A 5 8.52 10.59 13.45
CA THR A 5 8.89 9.75 12.29
C THR A 5 9.58 10.54 11.17
N ARG A 6 9.73 11.86 11.31
CA ARG A 6 10.43 12.74 10.34
C ARG A 6 11.95 12.66 10.53
N GLY A 7 12.54 11.58 10.01
CA GLY A 7 13.96 11.27 10.19
C GLY A 7 14.93 12.11 9.35
N THR A 8 14.50 12.61 8.18
CA THR A 8 15.35 13.35 7.24
C THR A 8 15.21 14.88 7.39
N PRO A 9 16.23 15.69 7.03
CA PRO A 9 16.12 17.15 7.04
C PRO A 9 14.91 17.66 6.26
N ALA A 10 14.73 17.20 5.02
CA ALA A 10 13.60 17.57 4.18
C ALA A 10 12.23 17.23 4.81
N ALA A 11 12.11 16.08 5.48
CA ALA A 11 10.84 15.71 6.12
C ALA A 11 10.52 16.58 7.34
N ARG A 12 11.54 17.11 8.05
CA ARG A 12 11.37 18.00 9.22
C ARG A 12 10.97 19.41 8.82
N GLU A 13 11.51 19.92 7.71
CA GLU A 13 11.21 21.27 7.20
C GLU A 13 9.81 21.41 6.60
N HIS A 14 9.16 20.28 6.26
CA HIS A 14 7.86 20.27 5.57
C HIS A 14 6.78 19.48 6.34
N PRO A 15 6.39 19.93 7.55
CA PRO A 15 5.25 19.34 8.25
C PRO A 15 3.94 19.61 7.49
N GLY A 16 3.04 18.62 7.45
CA GLY A 16 1.73 18.75 6.82
C GLY A 16 1.70 18.87 5.28
N ARG A 17 2.85 18.90 4.61
CA ARG A 17 2.94 18.95 3.15
C ARG A 17 2.22 17.76 2.52
N GLU A 18 1.54 18.01 1.41
CA GLU A 18 1.00 16.95 0.57
C GLU A 18 2.14 16.13 -0.04
N GLU A 19 1.99 14.80 -0.03
CA GLU A 19 2.99 13.86 -0.53
C GLU A 19 2.34 12.91 -1.53
N ILE A 20 3.05 12.61 -2.62
CA ILE A 20 2.61 11.56 -3.55
C ILE A 20 2.88 10.21 -2.92
N LEU A 21 1.81 9.48 -2.58
CA LEU A 21 1.88 8.17 -1.95
C LEU A 21 1.70 7.00 -2.94
N ALA A 22 1.06 7.27 -4.08
CA ALA A 22 0.80 6.29 -5.12
C ALA A 22 0.79 6.95 -6.50
N TRP A 23 1.20 6.22 -7.53
CA TRP A 23 1.16 6.68 -8.92
C TRP A 23 0.91 5.52 -9.87
N ALA A 24 0.33 5.82 -11.02
CA ALA A 24 0.13 4.88 -12.12
C ALA A 24 0.79 5.43 -13.39
N PHE A 25 1.30 4.54 -14.21
CA PHE A 25 1.93 4.89 -15.48
C PHE A 25 1.56 3.87 -16.55
N ARG A 26 1.30 4.36 -17.77
CA ARG A 26 1.08 3.54 -18.96
C ARG A 26 2.22 3.82 -19.94
N ARG A 27 2.92 2.77 -20.33
CA ARG A 27 4.01 2.80 -21.30
C ARG A 27 3.46 2.88 -22.74
N PRO A 28 4.28 3.31 -23.71
CA PRO A 28 3.88 3.34 -25.12
C PRO A 28 3.45 1.99 -25.69
N ASP A 29 3.94 0.88 -25.12
CA ASP A 29 3.60 -0.49 -25.50
C ASP A 29 2.36 -1.05 -24.77
N ASP A 30 1.48 -0.17 -24.28
CA ASP A 30 0.32 -0.44 -23.42
C ASP A 30 0.64 -1.04 -22.04
N GLY A 31 1.92 -1.29 -21.73
CA GLY A 31 2.31 -1.82 -20.43
C GLY A 31 1.92 -0.89 -19.27
N ARG A 32 1.37 -1.47 -18.19
CA ARG A 32 0.86 -0.72 -17.02
C ARG A 32 1.73 -0.96 -15.80
N SER A 33 2.02 0.10 -15.05
CA SER A 33 2.73 0.00 -13.77
C SER A 33 2.10 0.87 -12.70
N PHE A 34 2.17 0.41 -11.45
CA PHE A 34 1.69 1.14 -10.28
C PHE A 34 2.78 1.13 -9.20
N GLY A 35 3.00 2.28 -8.57
CA GLY A 35 3.92 2.44 -7.44
C GLY A 35 3.18 2.91 -6.19
N PHE A 36 3.63 2.45 -5.03
CA PHE A 36 2.99 2.75 -3.75
C PHE A 36 3.97 2.68 -2.57
N SER A 37 3.98 3.71 -1.72
CA SER A 37 4.92 3.82 -0.58
C SER A 37 4.34 3.36 0.77
N GLY A 38 3.08 2.93 0.83
CA GLY A 38 2.41 2.65 2.11
C GLY A 38 2.76 1.32 2.81
N GLY A 39 3.62 0.48 2.22
CA GLY A 39 3.84 -0.92 2.63
C GLY A 39 4.58 -1.15 3.96
N HIS A 40 4.92 -0.10 4.71
CA HIS A 40 5.79 -0.23 5.89
C HIS A 40 5.11 -0.90 7.11
N PHE A 41 3.92 -0.45 7.48
CA PHE A 41 3.22 -0.96 8.67
C PHE A 41 2.27 -2.10 8.31
N HIS A 42 2.60 -3.32 8.72
CA HIS A 42 1.78 -4.52 8.44
C HIS A 42 0.31 -4.37 8.84
N ARG A 43 0.04 -3.71 9.96
CA ARG A 43 -1.33 -3.43 10.44
C ARG A 43 -2.21 -2.70 9.41
N ASN A 44 -1.62 -1.96 8.48
CA ASN A 44 -2.37 -1.24 7.44
C ASN A 44 -3.12 -2.22 6.53
N TRP A 45 -2.62 -3.45 6.37
CA TRP A 45 -3.32 -4.51 5.64
C TRP A 45 -4.60 -4.95 6.33
N GLY A 46 -4.86 -4.58 7.58
CA GLY A 46 -6.16 -4.75 8.24
C GLY A 46 -7.24 -3.83 7.65
N ASN A 47 -6.87 -2.69 7.07
CA ASN A 47 -7.79 -1.74 6.47
C ASN A 47 -8.26 -2.20 5.08
N GLN A 48 -9.57 -2.33 4.88
CA GLN A 48 -10.16 -2.81 3.64
C GLN A 48 -9.83 -1.91 2.43
N ASN A 49 -9.84 -0.59 2.59
CA ASN A 49 -9.54 0.35 1.50
C ASN A 49 -8.08 0.25 1.06
N PHE A 50 -7.18 0.04 2.02
CA PHE A 50 -5.76 -0.16 1.75
C PHE A 50 -5.52 -1.42 0.92
N ARG A 51 -6.14 -2.54 1.29
CA ARG A 51 -6.10 -3.79 0.51
C ARG A 51 -6.73 -3.60 -0.87
N ARG A 52 -7.91 -2.99 -0.95
CA ARG A 52 -8.64 -2.79 -2.21
C ARG A 52 -7.86 -1.94 -3.21
N LEU A 53 -7.19 -0.87 -2.76
CA LEU A 53 -6.32 -0.06 -3.60
C LEU A 53 -5.24 -0.93 -4.28
N VAL A 54 -4.52 -1.72 -3.49
CA VAL A 54 -3.41 -2.55 -3.99
C VAL A 54 -3.92 -3.67 -4.90
N VAL A 55 -5.01 -4.34 -4.54
CA VAL A 55 -5.59 -5.40 -5.39
C VAL A 55 -6.15 -4.85 -6.70
N ASN A 56 -6.85 -3.71 -6.67
CA ASN A 56 -7.29 -3.04 -7.89
C ASN A 56 -6.11 -2.65 -8.79
N ALA A 57 -5.02 -2.15 -8.19
CA ALA A 57 -3.81 -1.83 -8.94
C ALA A 57 -3.19 -3.07 -9.59
N ILE A 58 -3.12 -4.20 -8.87
CA ILE A 58 -2.63 -5.48 -9.41
C ILE A 58 -3.47 -5.89 -10.62
N LEU A 59 -4.80 -5.94 -10.49
CA LEU A 59 -5.72 -6.29 -11.59
C LEU A 59 -5.49 -5.36 -12.79
N TRP A 60 -5.48 -4.05 -12.54
CA TRP A 60 -5.29 -3.04 -13.59
C TRP A 60 -3.94 -3.21 -14.31
N THR A 61 -2.85 -3.44 -13.57
CA THR A 61 -1.51 -3.68 -14.15
C THR A 61 -1.43 -4.97 -14.94
N ALA A 62 -2.22 -5.99 -14.57
CA ALA A 62 -2.34 -7.25 -15.29
C ALA A 62 -3.33 -7.19 -16.47
N HIS A 63 -3.82 -6.00 -16.84
CA HIS A 63 -4.84 -5.79 -17.87
C HIS A 63 -6.17 -6.51 -17.60
N VAL A 64 -6.47 -6.79 -16.33
CA VAL A 64 -7.76 -7.32 -15.88
C VAL A 64 -8.68 -6.15 -15.52
N ASP A 65 -9.95 -6.25 -15.94
CA ASP A 65 -10.95 -5.25 -15.60
C ASP A 65 -11.18 -5.19 -14.09
N VAL A 66 -11.15 -3.97 -13.55
CA VAL A 66 -11.45 -3.72 -12.14
C VAL A 66 -12.97 -3.67 -11.98
N PRO A 67 -13.56 -4.44 -11.05
CA PRO A 67 -15.00 -4.39 -10.82
C PRO A 67 -15.48 -2.96 -10.45
N PRO A 68 -16.70 -2.54 -10.85
CA PRO A 68 -17.22 -1.20 -10.52
C PRO A 68 -17.24 -0.87 -9.03
N GLY A 69 -17.51 -1.87 -8.17
CA GLY A 69 -17.45 -1.75 -6.71
C GLY A 69 -16.05 -1.93 -6.10
N GLY A 70 -15.03 -2.11 -6.95
CA GLY A 70 -13.68 -2.53 -6.59
C GLY A 70 -13.56 -4.01 -6.27
N ALA A 71 -12.33 -4.50 -6.20
CA ALA A 71 -12.04 -5.88 -5.91
C ALA A 71 -12.55 -6.30 -4.52
N ARG A 72 -12.98 -7.57 -4.44
CA ARG A 72 -13.29 -8.25 -3.19
C ARG A 72 -12.00 -8.51 -2.43
N VAL A 73 -11.92 -8.02 -1.20
CA VAL A 73 -10.69 -8.07 -0.36
C VAL A 73 -11.03 -8.42 1.09
N ASP A 74 -11.94 -9.36 1.25
CA ASP A 74 -12.36 -9.87 2.54
C ASP A 74 -11.15 -10.51 3.26
N LEU A 75 -11.05 -10.24 4.55
CA LEU A 75 -10.03 -10.81 5.42
C LEU A 75 -10.74 -11.42 6.61
N LYS A 76 -10.49 -12.71 6.90
CA LYS A 76 -11.10 -13.34 8.07
C LYS A 76 -10.42 -12.86 9.34
N PRO A 77 -11.12 -12.87 10.49
CA PRO A 77 -10.47 -12.65 11.77
C PRO A 77 -9.31 -13.64 11.97
N GLY A 78 -8.13 -13.13 12.34
CA GLY A 78 -6.92 -13.93 12.57
C GLY A 78 -5.98 -14.05 11.36
N ASP A 79 -6.48 -13.93 10.12
CA ASP A 79 -5.66 -14.10 8.91
C ASP A 79 -4.58 -13.01 8.77
N LEU A 80 -4.81 -11.81 9.33
CA LEU A 80 -3.90 -10.68 9.19
C LEU A 80 -2.46 -11.05 9.56
N ASN A 81 -2.28 -11.82 10.63
CA ASN A 81 -0.96 -12.13 11.17
C ASN A 81 -0.50 -13.55 10.82
N GLN A 82 -1.27 -14.32 10.04
CA GLN A 82 -0.96 -15.70 9.71
C GLN A 82 0.42 -15.85 9.05
N ASN A 83 0.78 -14.88 8.19
CA ASN A 83 2.05 -14.84 7.47
C ASN A 83 2.96 -13.69 7.94
N LEU A 84 2.70 -13.15 9.14
CA LEU A 84 3.54 -12.07 9.67
C LEU A 84 4.80 -12.66 10.28
N ASP A 85 5.95 -12.33 9.69
CA ASP A 85 7.24 -12.73 10.23
C ASP A 85 7.43 -12.25 11.67
N PHE A 86 7.92 -13.16 12.52
CA PHE A 86 8.28 -12.84 13.89
C PHE A 86 9.44 -11.84 13.93
N LYS A 87 9.23 -10.66 14.53
CA LYS A 87 10.24 -9.58 14.61
C LYS A 87 11.06 -9.57 15.90
N GLY A 88 10.92 -10.56 16.78
CA GLY A 88 11.71 -10.67 18.00
C GLY A 88 13.05 -11.39 17.79
N LYS A 89 13.98 -11.25 18.75
CA LYS A 89 15.13 -12.15 18.83
C LYS A 89 14.61 -13.57 19.03
N LYS A 90 15.01 -14.52 18.16
CA LYS A 90 14.82 -15.94 18.45
C LYS A 90 15.54 -16.20 19.79
N LYS A 91 14.82 -16.79 20.75
CA LYS A 91 15.43 -17.26 22.01
C LYS A 91 16.38 -18.40 21.71
#